data_AF-A0A8H3YI49-F1
#
_entry.id   AF-A0A8H3YI49-F1
#
_cell.length_a   1.000
_cell.length_b   1.000
_cell.length_c   1.000
_cell.angle_alpha   90.00
_cell.angle_beta   90.00
_cell.angle_gamma   90.00
#
_symmetry.space_group_name_H-M   'P 1'
#
loop_
_entity.id
_entity.type
_entity.pdbx_description
1 polymer ?
#
loop_
_entity_poly.entity_id
_entity_poly.type
_entity_poly.pdbx_seq_one_letter_code
_entity_poly.pdbx_strand_id
1 'polypeptide(L)'
;MAQKEVHLTGKAELDSVQHLDVNLQYERNNLILVYGGSYNPPHRGHIDVLLSGLRPEVGALAIVVLPCEDYLLRNKMVNSDSGFFLRMQRRAEVWDVMSAVPKDKVWIWPSTYFPFKPMIKALTRLAMTDGFKVDFLHMIGPDNLRLQDPLMILPYISPGILVSNKARHVATHFTPGGKPVVWKGFGPWSRGQCSRSNVGVPENTMEEAVLWTCEGIATQTQNTRRGYYLQFMEPNAIDINSTTIRGLLTESHHVDEINLNQLSTTALLELLAPVL
;
A
#
# COMPACT_ATOMS: atom_id res chain seq x y z
N MET A 1 17.87 -22.67 10.11
CA MET A 1 18.57 -21.39 10.36
C MET A 1 17.59 -20.20 10.24
N ALA A 2 16.74 -20.15 9.20
CA ALA A 2 15.64 -19.19 9.06
C ALA A 2 14.59 -19.20 10.20
N GLN A 3 14.08 -20.39 10.59
CA GLN A 3 13.03 -20.54 11.63
C GLN A 3 13.39 -19.90 12.98
N LYS A 4 14.65 -20.01 13.42
CA LYS A 4 15.14 -19.40 14.67
C LYS A 4 15.14 -17.87 14.65
N GLU A 5 15.32 -17.25 13.48
CA GLU A 5 15.41 -15.80 13.35
C GLU A 5 14.04 -15.11 13.31
N VAL A 6 12.99 -15.85 12.91
CA VAL A 6 11.60 -15.37 12.94
C VAL A 6 10.81 -15.92 14.12
N HIS A 7 11.48 -16.50 15.12
CA HIS A 7 10.87 -17.13 16.30
C HIS A 7 9.84 -18.21 15.99
N LEU A 8 9.90 -18.83 14.80
CA LEU A 8 9.06 -19.98 14.47
C LEU A 8 9.68 -21.25 15.07
N THR A 9 8.98 -21.90 15.98
CA THR A 9 9.43 -23.06 16.75
C THR A 9 9.14 -24.39 16.08
N GLY A 10 8.34 -24.42 15.01
CA GLY A 10 8.05 -25.65 14.27
C GLY A 10 7.19 -25.46 13.01
N LYS A 11 6.90 -26.59 12.33
CA LYS A 11 6.10 -26.63 11.09
C LYS A 11 4.65 -26.15 11.29
N ALA A 12 4.05 -26.46 12.44
CA ALA A 12 2.68 -26.06 12.76
C ALA A 12 2.50 -24.53 12.83
N GLU A 13 3.50 -23.80 13.32
CA GLU A 13 3.46 -22.34 13.31
C GLU A 13 3.64 -21.79 11.89
N LEU A 14 4.43 -22.47 11.06
CA LEU A 14 4.62 -22.10 9.65
C LEU A 14 3.33 -22.33 8.83
N ASP A 15 2.60 -23.41 9.10
CA ASP A 15 1.30 -23.72 8.49
C ASP A 15 0.19 -22.76 8.95
N SER A 16 0.39 -22.04 10.06
CA SER A 16 -0.51 -20.99 10.55
C SER A 16 -0.27 -19.62 9.91
N VAL A 17 0.85 -19.45 9.18
CA VAL A 17 1.15 -18.23 8.44
C VAL A 17 0.29 -18.20 7.18
N GLN A 18 -0.32 -17.05 6.89
CA GLN A 18 -1.08 -16.83 5.67
C GLN A 18 -0.23 -17.18 4.43
N HIS A 19 -0.74 -18.11 3.62
CA HIS A 19 -0.09 -18.47 2.36
C HIS A 19 -0.42 -17.43 1.28
N LEU A 20 0.61 -16.89 0.64
CA LEU A 20 0.46 -16.04 -0.56
C LEU A 20 0.76 -16.89 -1.80
N ASP A 21 -0.08 -16.81 -2.83
CA ASP A 21 0.12 -17.46 -4.11
C ASP A 21 1.08 -16.64 -4.99
N VAL A 22 2.36 -16.67 -4.60
CA VAL A 22 3.43 -15.94 -5.26
C VAL A 22 4.62 -16.84 -5.55
N ASN A 23 5.18 -16.69 -6.75
CA ASN A 23 6.38 -17.41 -7.16
C ASN A 23 7.54 -16.42 -7.25
N LEU A 24 8.54 -16.58 -6.39
CA LEU A 24 9.78 -15.83 -6.51
C LEU A 24 10.53 -16.26 -7.78
N GLN A 25 10.97 -15.28 -8.55
CA GLN A 25 11.80 -15.49 -9.73
C GLN A 25 13.26 -15.44 -9.32
N TYR A 26 14.00 -16.52 -9.60
CA TYR A 26 15.43 -16.65 -9.32
C TYR A 26 16.23 -15.57 -10.06
N GLU A 27 17.23 -14.99 -9.40
CA GLU A 27 18.13 -13.92 -9.90
C GLU A 27 17.48 -12.60 -10.36
N ARG A 28 16.14 -12.54 -10.43
CA ARG A 28 15.35 -11.36 -10.75
C ARG A 28 14.93 -10.62 -9.48
N ASN A 29 14.60 -9.34 -9.65
CA ASN A 29 14.06 -8.53 -8.56
C ASN A 29 12.57 -8.84 -8.37
N ASN A 30 12.25 -9.37 -7.20
CA ASN A 30 10.90 -9.72 -6.77
C ASN A 30 10.33 -8.56 -5.96
N LEU A 31 9.34 -7.87 -6.52
CA LEU A 31 8.78 -6.66 -5.93
C LEU A 31 7.65 -6.99 -4.96
N ILE A 32 7.77 -6.51 -3.72
CA ILE A 32 6.70 -6.47 -2.72
C ILE A 32 6.42 -5.01 -2.39
N LEU A 33 5.14 -4.62 -2.42
CA LEU A 33 4.73 -3.26 -2.06
C LEU A 33 4.33 -3.20 -0.60
N VAL A 34 4.66 -2.11 0.08
CA VAL A 34 4.18 -1.80 1.42
C VAL A 34 3.23 -0.63 1.32
N TYR A 35 1.94 -0.93 1.42
CA TYR A 35 0.89 0.08 1.43
C TYR A 35 0.62 0.51 2.87
N GLY A 36 1.30 1.59 3.28
CA GLY A 36 1.15 2.18 4.60
C GLY A 36 0.09 3.27 4.63
N GLY A 37 -0.71 3.33 5.70
CA GLY A 37 -1.76 4.35 5.76
C GLY A 37 -2.53 4.43 7.07
N SER A 38 -3.27 5.53 7.21
CA SER A 38 -4.13 5.76 8.38
C SER A 38 -5.39 4.92 8.37
N TYR A 39 -6.00 4.66 7.21
CA TYR A 39 -7.19 3.81 7.08
C TYR A 39 -8.24 4.00 8.19
N ASN A 40 -8.58 5.27 8.50
CA ASN A 40 -9.52 5.60 9.58
C ASN A 40 -10.76 6.34 9.01
N PRO A 41 -11.77 5.61 8.51
CA PRO A 41 -11.76 4.16 8.23
C PRO A 41 -11.08 3.83 6.88
N PRO A 42 -10.83 2.53 6.57
CA PRO A 42 -10.62 2.12 5.18
C PRO A 42 -11.85 2.50 4.34
N HIS A 43 -11.66 2.71 3.04
CA HIS A 43 -12.73 3.11 2.13
C HIS A 43 -12.37 2.78 0.69
N ARG A 44 -13.32 2.94 -0.23
CA ARG A 44 -13.21 2.58 -1.64
C ARG A 44 -11.96 3.14 -2.32
N GLY A 45 -11.64 4.42 -2.11
CA GLY A 45 -10.39 5.01 -2.62
C GLY A 45 -9.10 4.27 -2.16
N HIS A 46 -9.04 3.77 -0.93
CA HIS A 46 -7.90 2.95 -0.49
C HIS A 46 -7.89 1.58 -1.18
N ILE A 47 -9.07 0.97 -1.37
CA ILE A 47 -9.22 -0.32 -2.05
C ILE A 47 -8.80 -0.20 -3.52
N ASP A 48 -9.25 0.85 -4.21
CA ASP A 48 -8.90 1.06 -5.61
C ASP A 48 -7.39 1.29 -5.80
N VAL A 49 -6.74 2.01 -4.86
CA VAL A 49 -5.28 2.13 -4.84
C VAL A 49 -4.64 0.77 -4.57
N LEU A 50 -5.04 0.02 -3.53
CA LEU A 50 -4.50 -1.31 -3.26
C LEU A 50 -4.55 -2.22 -4.50
N LEU A 51 -5.71 -2.30 -5.15
CA LEU A 51 -5.92 -3.14 -6.32
C LEU A 51 -5.11 -2.66 -7.54
N SER A 52 -4.85 -1.36 -7.66
CA SER A 52 -4.00 -0.84 -8.73
C SER A 52 -2.55 -1.31 -8.61
N GLY A 53 -2.06 -1.52 -7.38
CA GLY A 53 -0.71 -2.06 -7.14
C GLY A 53 -0.54 -3.52 -7.57
N LEU A 54 -1.64 -4.28 -7.65
CA LEU A 54 -1.64 -5.68 -8.09
C LEU A 54 -1.73 -5.84 -9.62
N ARG A 55 -1.80 -4.73 -10.35
CA ARG A 55 -1.89 -4.75 -11.80
C ARG A 55 -0.64 -5.36 -12.45
N PRO A 56 -0.79 -6.10 -13.56
CA PRO A 56 0.34 -6.71 -14.27
C PRO A 56 1.42 -5.72 -14.69
N GLU A 57 1.04 -4.48 -15.03
CA GLU A 57 1.99 -3.43 -15.41
C GLU A 57 3.02 -3.15 -14.31
N VAL A 58 2.58 -3.20 -13.04
CA VAL A 58 3.44 -2.96 -11.88
C VAL A 58 4.38 -4.15 -11.64
N GLY A 59 3.90 -5.37 -11.88
CA GLY A 59 4.68 -6.59 -11.66
C GLY A 59 5.01 -6.86 -10.19
N ALA A 60 4.24 -6.31 -9.25
CA ALA A 60 4.37 -6.65 -7.83
C ALA A 60 3.85 -8.07 -7.58
N LEU A 61 4.60 -8.85 -6.80
CA LEU A 61 4.20 -10.19 -6.40
C LEU A 61 3.12 -10.15 -5.30
N ALA A 62 3.33 -9.28 -4.31
CA ALA A 62 2.46 -9.15 -3.16
C ALA A 62 2.42 -7.71 -2.66
N ILE A 63 1.41 -7.42 -1.84
CA ILE A 63 1.28 -6.16 -1.11
C ILE A 63 1.12 -6.46 0.38
N VAL A 64 1.85 -5.75 1.21
CA VAL A 64 1.62 -5.70 2.65
C VAL A 64 0.85 -4.42 2.96
N VAL A 65 -0.35 -4.54 3.52
CA VAL A 65 -1.09 -3.41 4.09
C VAL A 65 -0.60 -3.19 5.52
N LEU A 66 -0.14 -1.97 5.80
CA LEU A 66 0.45 -1.59 7.08
C LEU A 66 -0.31 -0.40 7.69
N PRO A 67 -1.35 -0.64 8.52
CA PRO A 67 -2.00 0.43 9.26
C PRO A 67 -1.00 1.17 10.16
N CYS A 68 -0.99 2.50 10.08
CA CYS A 68 -0.07 3.30 10.88
C CYS A 68 -0.44 3.24 12.36
N GLU A 69 0.53 3.48 13.25
CA GLU A 69 0.33 3.44 14.69
C GLU A 69 -0.65 4.51 15.18
N ASP A 70 -1.33 4.24 16.30
CA ASP A 70 -2.40 5.09 16.82
C ASP A 70 -1.91 6.49 17.18
N TYR A 71 -0.68 6.65 17.69
CA TYR A 71 -0.14 7.99 17.97
C TYR A 71 0.07 8.82 16.70
N LEU A 72 0.45 8.19 15.57
CA LEU A 72 0.58 8.88 14.27
C LEU A 72 -0.79 9.33 13.77
N LEU A 73 -1.80 8.47 13.93
CA LEU A 73 -3.17 8.80 13.58
C LEU A 73 -3.70 9.94 14.45
N ARG A 74 -3.48 9.91 15.77
CA ARG A 74 -3.85 10.99 16.70
C ARG A 74 -3.22 12.31 16.30
N ASN A 75 -1.91 12.31 16.03
CA ASN A 75 -1.21 13.51 15.61
C ASN A 75 -1.77 14.07 14.29
N LYS A 76 -2.11 13.20 13.32
CA LYS A 76 -2.78 13.60 12.08
C LYS A 76 -4.19 14.17 12.31
N MET A 77 -4.87 13.69 13.33
CA MET A 77 -6.25 14.06 13.66
C MET A 77 -6.37 15.20 14.69
N VAL A 78 -5.26 15.78 15.16
CA VAL A 78 -5.30 16.80 16.23
C VAL A 78 -6.21 17.99 15.91
N ASN A 79 -6.40 18.30 14.62
CA ASN A 79 -7.27 19.37 14.14
C ASN A 79 -8.60 18.87 13.53
N SER A 80 -8.97 17.60 13.75
CA SER A 80 -10.16 16.95 13.19
C SER A 80 -11.06 16.48 14.32
N ASP A 81 -12.19 17.15 14.54
CA ASP A 81 -13.05 16.95 15.71
C ASP A 81 -14.12 15.84 15.53
N SER A 82 -13.81 14.79 14.77
CA SER A 82 -14.85 13.87 14.29
C SER A 82 -15.29 12.82 15.30
N GLY A 83 -14.70 12.70 16.50
CA GLY A 83 -14.94 11.62 17.48
C GLY A 83 -14.58 10.19 16.99
N PHE A 84 -14.52 9.99 15.68
CA PHE A 84 -14.32 8.74 14.96
C PHE A 84 -12.85 8.33 14.99
N PHE A 85 -12.52 7.32 15.78
CA PHE A 85 -11.18 6.79 15.90
C PHE A 85 -11.19 5.26 16.00
N LEU A 86 -10.67 4.58 14.98
CA LEU A 86 -10.40 3.15 15.01
C LEU A 86 -8.94 2.89 15.39
N ARG A 87 -8.76 2.09 16.44
CA ARG A 87 -7.43 1.62 16.85
C ARG A 87 -6.76 0.83 15.73
N MET A 88 -5.43 0.81 15.70
CA MET A 88 -4.63 0.17 14.65
C MET A 88 -5.03 -1.29 14.44
N GLN A 89 -5.16 -2.05 15.53
CA GLN A 89 -5.60 -3.44 15.47
C GLN A 89 -6.98 -3.55 14.81
N ARG A 90 -7.91 -2.64 15.15
CA ARG A 90 -9.24 -2.63 14.58
C ARG A 90 -9.23 -2.32 13.08
N ARG A 91 -8.40 -1.38 12.66
CA ARG A 91 -8.19 -1.07 11.24
C ARG A 91 -7.62 -2.27 10.47
N ALA A 92 -6.68 -3.01 11.07
CA ALA A 92 -6.15 -4.24 10.50
C ALA A 92 -7.24 -5.32 10.38
N GLU A 93 -8.04 -5.54 11.42
CA GLU A 93 -9.15 -6.51 11.40
C GLU A 93 -10.15 -6.20 10.28
N VAL A 94 -10.54 -4.93 10.09
CA VAL A 94 -11.45 -4.53 9.00
C VAL A 94 -10.84 -4.86 7.63
N TRP A 95 -9.56 -4.52 7.40
CA TRP A 95 -8.83 -4.92 6.19
C TRP A 95 -8.78 -6.44 6.02
N ASP A 96 -8.67 -7.17 7.12
CA ASP A 96 -8.52 -8.61 7.06
C ASP A 96 -9.81 -9.33 6.63
N VAL A 97 -10.97 -8.77 6.95
CA VAL A 97 -12.26 -9.40 6.59
C VAL A 97 -12.91 -8.83 5.34
N MET A 98 -12.36 -7.77 4.75
CA MET A 98 -12.89 -7.18 3.50
C MET A 98 -12.79 -8.16 2.33
N SER A 99 -13.93 -8.44 1.68
CA SER A 99 -14.01 -9.33 0.51
C SER A 99 -13.27 -8.78 -0.72
N ALA A 100 -13.11 -7.46 -0.82
CA ALA A 100 -12.40 -6.81 -1.91
C ALA A 100 -10.87 -7.01 -1.86
N VAL A 101 -10.33 -7.57 -0.77
CA VAL A 101 -8.89 -7.77 -0.55
C VAL A 101 -8.48 -9.18 -1.01
N PRO A 102 -7.65 -9.32 -2.06
CA PRO A 102 -7.19 -10.63 -2.52
C PRO A 102 -6.21 -11.27 -1.53
N LYS A 103 -6.69 -12.24 -0.73
CA LYS A 103 -5.92 -12.88 0.36
C LYS A 103 -4.78 -13.76 -0.12
N ASP A 104 -4.77 -14.12 -1.38
CA ASP A 104 -3.68 -14.81 -2.07
C ASP A 104 -2.51 -13.88 -2.38
N LYS A 105 -2.69 -12.55 -2.41
CA LYS A 105 -1.62 -11.59 -2.77
C LYS A 105 -1.42 -10.46 -1.77
N VAL A 106 -2.36 -10.27 -0.85
CA VAL A 106 -2.33 -9.17 0.11
C VAL A 106 -2.23 -9.72 1.53
N TRP A 107 -1.18 -9.31 2.23
CA TRP A 107 -0.99 -9.59 3.64
C TRP A 107 -1.34 -8.36 4.47
N ILE A 108 -2.22 -8.51 5.46
CA ILE A 108 -2.53 -7.45 6.40
C ILE A 108 -1.60 -7.59 7.60
N TRP A 109 -0.74 -6.60 7.84
CA TRP A 109 0.15 -6.61 8.99
C TRP A 109 -0.57 -6.09 10.24
N PRO A 110 -0.78 -6.93 11.28
CA PRO A 110 -1.61 -6.56 12.43
C PRO A 110 -0.85 -5.83 13.54
N SER A 111 0.42 -5.50 13.34
CA SER A 111 1.30 -4.95 14.38
C SER A 111 1.94 -3.61 13.99
N THR A 112 2.79 -3.07 14.86
CA THR A 112 3.46 -1.79 14.63
C THR A 112 4.59 -1.92 13.61
N TYR A 113 5.22 -0.79 13.25
CA TYR A 113 6.37 -0.81 12.36
C TYR A 113 7.61 -1.44 13.02
N PHE A 114 7.73 -1.34 14.34
CA PHE A 114 8.88 -1.85 15.09
C PHE A 114 9.17 -3.35 14.86
N PRO A 115 8.18 -4.27 14.90
CA PRO A 115 8.38 -5.66 14.51
C PRO A 115 8.36 -5.87 12.98
N PHE A 116 7.72 -4.99 12.21
CA PHE A 116 7.70 -5.10 10.74
C PHE A 116 9.10 -4.92 10.13
N LYS A 117 9.85 -3.91 10.60
CA LYS A 117 11.20 -3.58 10.11
C LYS A 117 12.20 -4.75 10.21
N PRO A 118 12.42 -5.40 11.36
CA PRO A 118 13.31 -6.55 11.44
C PRO A 118 12.78 -7.73 10.63
N MET A 119 11.46 -7.93 10.54
CA MET A 119 10.87 -8.98 9.71
C MET A 119 11.23 -8.80 8.23
N ILE A 120 10.99 -7.63 7.62
CA ILE A 120 11.32 -7.42 6.20
C ILE A 120 12.83 -7.52 5.94
N LYS A 121 13.66 -7.09 6.89
CA LYS A 121 15.13 -7.25 6.80
C LYS A 121 15.55 -8.72 6.85
N ALA A 122 14.95 -9.51 7.73
CA ALA A 122 15.20 -10.94 7.81
C ALA A 122 14.75 -11.63 6.52
N LEU A 123 13.54 -11.33 6.03
CA LEU A 123 12.99 -11.90 4.81
C LEU A 123 13.86 -11.58 3.59
N THR A 124 14.28 -10.33 3.40
CA THR A 124 15.21 -9.97 2.30
C THR A 124 16.53 -10.73 2.40
N ARG A 125 17.14 -10.85 3.59
CA ARG A 125 18.42 -11.55 3.76
C ARG A 125 18.29 -13.06 3.53
N LEU A 126 17.22 -13.67 4.04
CA LEU A 126 16.95 -15.10 3.88
C LEU A 126 16.69 -15.44 2.42
N ALA A 127 15.80 -14.69 1.75
CA ALA A 127 15.55 -14.85 0.33
C ALA A 127 16.82 -14.70 -0.52
N MET A 128 17.68 -13.73 -0.18
CA MET A 128 18.97 -13.54 -0.85
C MET A 128 19.91 -14.73 -0.67
N THR A 129 19.91 -15.35 0.51
CA THR A 129 20.71 -16.57 0.80
C THR A 129 20.26 -17.74 -0.08
N ASP A 130 18.97 -17.78 -0.44
CA ASP A 130 18.38 -18.76 -1.33
C ASP A 130 18.43 -18.35 -2.82
N GLY A 131 19.14 -17.25 -3.15
CA GLY A 131 19.34 -16.77 -4.53
C GLY A 131 18.21 -15.91 -5.10
N PHE A 132 17.26 -15.48 -4.28
CA PHE A 132 16.16 -14.59 -4.67
C PHE A 132 16.41 -13.16 -4.20
N LYS A 133 16.27 -12.18 -5.09
CA LYS A 133 16.31 -10.76 -4.72
C LYS A 133 14.89 -10.28 -4.42
N VAL A 134 14.63 -9.85 -3.18
CA VAL A 134 13.31 -9.35 -2.76
C VAL A 134 13.43 -7.89 -2.35
N ASP A 135 12.62 -7.04 -2.98
CA ASP A 135 12.58 -5.60 -2.76
C ASP A 135 11.25 -5.17 -2.18
N PHE A 136 11.31 -4.45 -1.07
CA PHE A 136 10.15 -3.80 -0.48
C PHE A 136 10.12 -2.33 -0.91
N LEU A 137 9.05 -1.92 -1.61
CA LEU A 137 8.85 -0.53 -2.01
C LEU A 137 7.63 0.09 -1.33
N HIS A 138 7.66 1.41 -1.13
CA HIS A 138 6.47 2.13 -0.69
C HIS A 138 5.40 2.11 -1.78
N MET A 139 4.14 2.09 -1.36
CA MET A 139 3.02 2.36 -2.23
C MET A 139 2.16 3.47 -1.61
N ILE A 140 1.90 4.52 -2.38
CA ILE A 140 1.14 5.69 -1.91
C ILE A 140 0.18 6.24 -2.96
N GLY A 141 -0.82 6.98 -2.49
CA GLY A 141 -1.55 7.94 -3.33
C GLY A 141 -0.73 9.21 -3.58
N PRO A 142 -1.03 9.99 -4.64
CA PRO A 142 -0.25 11.17 -4.99
C PRO A 142 -0.33 12.28 -3.95
N ASP A 143 -1.38 12.37 -3.15
CA ASP A 143 -1.50 13.34 -2.06
C ASP A 143 -0.39 13.23 -1.00
N ASN A 144 0.26 12.07 -0.90
CA ASN A 144 1.36 11.82 0.04
C ASN A 144 2.75 12.03 -0.60
N LEU A 145 2.82 12.25 -1.92
CA LEU A 145 4.08 12.41 -2.64
C LEU A 145 4.65 13.81 -2.40
N ARG A 146 5.90 13.86 -1.93
CA ARG A 146 6.70 15.09 -1.83
C ARG A 146 7.71 15.12 -2.95
N LEU A 147 7.49 15.92 -4.00
CA LEU A 147 8.38 15.97 -5.18
C LEU A 147 9.85 16.29 -4.86
N GLN A 148 10.09 17.02 -3.77
CA GLN A 148 11.43 17.40 -3.30
C GLN A 148 12.13 16.28 -2.51
N ASP A 149 11.37 15.34 -1.95
CA ASP A 149 11.89 14.17 -1.26
C ASP A 149 10.90 12.99 -1.34
N PRO A 150 10.81 12.32 -2.51
CA PRO A 150 9.78 11.31 -2.77
C PRO A 150 9.84 10.10 -1.84
N LEU A 151 11.02 9.81 -1.29
CA LEU A 151 11.24 8.64 -0.43
C LEU A 151 11.06 8.96 1.06
N MET A 152 10.83 10.22 1.43
CA MET A 152 10.52 10.63 2.81
C MET A 152 9.06 10.30 3.16
N ILE A 153 8.76 9.01 3.23
CA ILE A 153 7.48 8.48 3.70
C ILE A 153 7.69 7.92 5.09
N LEU A 154 7.21 8.62 6.12
CA LEU A 154 7.35 8.19 7.51
C LEU A 154 6.32 7.09 7.85
N PRO A 155 6.65 6.14 8.75
CA PRO A 155 7.84 6.11 9.62
C PRO A 155 9.05 5.31 9.06
N TYR A 156 9.08 4.91 7.79
CA TYR A 156 10.11 4.00 7.29
C TYR A 156 10.66 4.37 5.91
N ILE A 157 11.98 4.25 5.76
CA ILE A 157 12.64 4.55 4.49
C ILE A 157 12.70 3.27 3.65
N SER A 158 12.28 3.37 2.40
CA SER A 158 12.37 2.32 1.39
C SER A 158 13.32 2.77 0.27
N PRO A 159 14.03 1.84 -0.40
CA PRO A 159 14.86 2.16 -1.57
C PRO A 159 14.04 2.61 -2.80
N GLY A 160 12.71 2.59 -2.73
CA GLY A 160 11.86 3.04 -3.82
C GLY A 160 10.40 3.21 -3.45
N ILE A 161 9.63 3.73 -4.42
CA ILE A 161 8.24 4.11 -4.23
C ILE A 161 7.42 3.91 -5.51
N LEU A 162 6.19 3.46 -5.34
CA LEU A 162 5.11 3.45 -6.31
C LEU A 162 4.06 4.47 -5.91
N VAL A 163 3.73 5.38 -6.83
CA VAL A 163 2.63 6.32 -6.70
C VAL A 163 1.52 5.88 -7.65
N SER A 164 0.28 5.74 -7.14
CA SER A 164 -0.88 5.47 -7.99
C SER A 164 -1.92 6.57 -7.86
N ASN A 165 -2.31 7.18 -8.97
CA ASN A 165 -3.35 8.22 -9.02
C ASN A 165 -4.78 7.66 -9.13
N LYS A 166 -4.99 6.34 -8.90
CA LYS A 166 -6.28 5.69 -9.13
C LYS A 166 -7.43 6.35 -8.36
N ALA A 167 -7.21 6.68 -7.09
CA ALA A 167 -8.23 7.31 -6.25
C ALA A 167 -8.22 8.84 -6.29
N ARG A 168 -7.14 9.47 -6.75
CA ARG A 168 -7.01 10.94 -6.77
C ARG A 168 -5.97 11.37 -7.78
N HIS A 169 -6.22 12.48 -8.47
CA HIS A 169 -5.27 13.13 -9.36
C HIS A 169 -4.75 14.44 -8.77
N VAL A 170 -3.45 14.68 -8.89
CA VAL A 170 -2.80 15.92 -8.46
C VAL A 170 -2.12 16.54 -9.69
N ALA A 171 -2.74 17.56 -10.28
CA ALA A 171 -2.32 18.12 -11.56
C ALA A 171 -0.87 18.62 -11.57
N THR A 172 -0.39 19.17 -10.44
CA THR A 172 0.99 19.65 -10.28
C THR A 172 2.04 18.54 -10.33
N HIS A 173 1.63 17.26 -10.31
CA HIS A 173 2.53 16.12 -10.47
C HIS A 173 2.78 15.76 -11.93
N PHE A 174 2.13 16.45 -12.87
CA PHE A 174 2.27 16.21 -14.30
C PHE A 174 2.70 17.48 -15.03
N THR A 175 3.49 17.27 -16.09
CA THR A 175 3.78 18.30 -17.09
C THR A 175 2.56 18.54 -17.98
N PRO A 176 2.50 19.67 -18.74
CA PRO A 176 1.41 19.92 -19.68
C PRO A 176 1.20 18.81 -20.73
N GLY A 177 2.24 18.04 -21.05
CA GLY A 177 2.16 16.89 -21.95
C GLY A 177 1.67 15.59 -21.29
N GLY A 178 1.17 15.64 -20.05
CA GLY A 178 0.62 14.48 -19.33
C GLY A 178 1.65 13.51 -18.75
N LYS A 179 2.96 13.79 -18.92
CA LYS A 179 4.07 13.02 -18.33
C LYS A 179 4.31 13.45 -16.89
N PRO A 180 4.57 12.54 -15.93
CA PRO A 180 4.93 12.92 -14.57
C PRO A 180 6.13 13.88 -14.52
N VAL A 181 6.10 14.84 -13.60
CA VAL A 181 7.24 15.73 -13.36
C VAL A 181 8.42 14.93 -12.80
N VAL A 182 9.65 15.31 -13.16
CA VAL A 182 10.84 14.65 -12.63
C VAL A 182 10.98 14.96 -11.14
N TRP A 183 11.15 13.92 -10.34
CA TRP A 183 11.33 14.05 -8.91
C TRP A 183 12.77 14.44 -8.56
N LYS A 184 12.95 15.19 -7.46
CA LYS A 184 14.30 15.55 -7.01
C LYS A 184 15.09 14.30 -6.63
N GLY A 185 16.28 14.14 -7.22
CA GLY A 185 17.15 12.99 -7.01
C GLY A 185 16.81 11.76 -7.85
N PHE A 186 15.91 11.89 -8.83
CA PHE A 186 15.59 10.85 -9.82
C PHE A 186 15.87 11.35 -11.24
N GLY A 187 16.14 10.40 -12.13
CA GLY A 187 16.34 10.63 -13.56
C GLY A 187 15.03 10.79 -14.34
N PRO A 188 15.11 10.90 -15.67
CA PRO A 188 13.94 11.05 -16.52
C PRO A 188 13.05 9.82 -16.48
N TRP A 189 11.73 10.03 -16.57
CA TRP A 189 10.77 8.95 -16.68
C TRP A 189 10.85 8.25 -18.04
N SER A 190 10.84 6.92 -17.98
CA SER A 190 10.59 6.01 -19.08
C SER A 190 9.17 5.47 -18.97
N ARG A 191 8.49 5.30 -20.10
CA ARG A 191 7.17 4.68 -20.14
C ARG A 191 7.35 3.17 -20.19
N GLY A 192 6.79 2.45 -19.23
CA GLY A 192 6.77 1.00 -19.23
C GLY A 192 6.02 0.46 -20.45
N GLN A 193 6.64 -0.47 -21.17
CA GLN A 193 5.94 -1.23 -22.21
C GLN A 193 5.14 -2.33 -21.51
N CYS A 194 3.81 -2.25 -21.58
CA CYS A 194 2.97 -3.35 -21.15
C CYS A 194 3.12 -4.49 -22.17
N SER A 195 3.89 -5.53 -21.84
CA SER A 195 3.79 -6.79 -22.60
C SER A 195 2.42 -7.38 -22.27
N ARG A 196 1.44 -7.18 -23.15
CA ARG A 196 0.16 -7.89 -23.10
C ARG A 196 0.41 -9.37 -23.37
N SER A 197 0.90 -10.10 -22.39
CA SER A 197 0.95 -11.55 -22.41
C SER A 197 0.12 -12.07 -21.25
N ASN A 198 -1.20 -11.84 -21.30
CA ASN A 198 -2.13 -12.55 -20.45
C ASN A 198 -3.10 -13.31 -21.34
N VAL A 199 -2.82 -14.60 -21.47
CA VAL A 199 -3.80 -15.62 -21.84
C VAL A 199 -4.90 -15.57 -20.76
N GLY A 200 -6.14 -15.24 -21.15
CA GLY A 200 -7.33 -15.54 -20.34
C GLY A 200 -8.01 -14.39 -19.58
N VAL A 201 -7.58 -13.12 -19.71
CA VAL A 201 -8.35 -11.99 -19.15
C VAL A 201 -9.19 -11.35 -20.27
N PRO A 202 -10.52 -11.22 -20.11
CA PRO A 202 -11.36 -10.55 -21.10
C PRO A 202 -10.87 -9.12 -21.36
N GLU A 203 -10.60 -8.78 -22.62
CA GLU A 203 -10.00 -7.50 -23.06
C GLU A 203 -10.86 -6.24 -22.78
N ASN A 204 -12.08 -6.39 -22.25
CA ASN A 204 -13.09 -5.33 -22.25
C ASN A 204 -13.37 -4.62 -20.92
N THR A 205 -12.58 -4.83 -19.86
CA THR A 205 -12.92 -4.23 -18.53
C THR A 205 -11.76 -3.63 -17.74
N MET A 206 -10.51 -3.68 -18.22
CA MET A 206 -9.40 -3.05 -17.50
C MET A 206 -9.21 -1.61 -17.98
N GLU A 207 -9.49 -0.66 -17.09
CA GLU A 207 -9.18 0.75 -17.29
C GLU A 207 -7.74 0.96 -17.77
N GLU A 208 -7.57 1.92 -18.67
CA GLU A 208 -6.27 2.24 -19.27
C GLU A 208 -5.34 2.88 -18.22
N ALA A 209 -4.22 2.20 -17.97
CA ALA A 209 -3.18 2.66 -17.06
C ALA A 209 -1.81 2.65 -17.75
N VAL A 210 -0.99 3.64 -17.42
CA VAL A 210 0.38 3.79 -17.89
C VAL A 210 1.32 3.73 -16.70
N LEU A 211 2.23 2.77 -16.69
CA LEU A 211 3.33 2.75 -15.73
C LEU A 211 4.48 3.62 -16.25
N TRP A 212 4.92 4.57 -15.44
CA TRP A 212 6.17 5.30 -15.62
C TRP A 212 7.20 4.80 -14.63
N THR A 213 8.44 4.65 -15.08
CA THR A 213 9.56 4.21 -14.25
C THR A 213 10.72 5.20 -14.36
N CYS A 214 11.41 5.44 -13.24
CA CYS A 214 12.67 6.18 -13.22
C CYS A 214 13.62 5.59 -12.19
N GLU A 215 14.90 5.88 -12.35
CA GLU A 215 15.95 5.50 -11.43
C GLU A 215 16.62 6.75 -10.85
N GLY A 216 17.06 6.67 -9.60
CA GLY A 216 17.86 7.71 -8.97
C GLY A 216 19.14 7.12 -8.38
N ILE A 217 20.21 7.92 -8.31
CA ILE A 217 21.44 7.52 -7.63
C ILE A 217 21.39 8.08 -6.20
N ALA A 218 21.45 7.22 -5.19
CA ALA A 218 21.64 7.70 -3.82
C ALA A 218 23.08 8.19 -3.64
N THR A 219 23.25 9.43 -3.16
CA THR A 219 24.56 10.09 -3.02
C THR A 219 25.46 9.47 -1.95
N GLN A 220 24.94 8.60 -1.09
CA GLN A 220 25.66 8.06 0.08
C GLN A 220 25.71 6.53 0.14
N THR A 221 24.91 5.84 -0.67
CA THR A 221 24.87 4.37 -0.74
C THR A 221 24.74 4.01 -2.20
N GLN A 222 25.57 3.13 -2.76
CA GLN A 222 25.49 2.69 -4.16
C GLN A 222 24.18 1.94 -4.53
N ASN A 223 23.12 2.08 -3.73
CA ASN A 223 21.81 1.53 -3.98
C ASN A 223 21.03 2.44 -4.94
N THR A 224 20.65 1.87 -6.08
CA THR A 224 19.74 2.51 -7.05
C THR A 224 18.39 2.75 -6.40
N ARG A 225 17.95 4.01 -6.39
CA ARG A 225 16.58 4.40 -6.02
C ARG A 225 15.65 4.08 -7.17
N ARG A 226 14.46 3.57 -6.89
CA ARG A 226 13.46 3.27 -7.93
C ARG A 226 12.17 4.05 -7.71
N GLY A 227 11.73 4.73 -8.75
CA GLY A 227 10.47 5.46 -8.78
C GLY A 227 9.52 4.85 -9.79
N TYR A 228 8.28 4.64 -9.37
CA TYR A 228 7.19 4.16 -10.20
C TYR A 228 6.00 5.11 -10.08
N TYR A 229 5.36 5.43 -11.19
CA TYR A 229 4.11 6.18 -11.22
C TYR A 229 3.11 5.44 -12.09
N LEU A 230 2.06 4.89 -11.48
CA LEU A 230 0.95 4.26 -12.19
C LEU A 230 -0.15 5.31 -12.44
N GLN A 231 -0.22 5.77 -13.68
CA GLN A 231 -1.14 6.81 -14.14
C GLN A 231 -2.38 6.19 -14.80
N PHE A 232 -3.55 6.44 -14.24
CA PHE A 232 -4.85 6.23 -14.84
C PHE A 232 -5.29 7.51 -15.56
N MET A 233 -5.84 7.37 -16.76
CA MET A 233 -6.31 8.49 -17.60
C MET A 233 -7.59 9.13 -17.05
N GLU A 234 -8.48 8.30 -16.51
CA GLU A 234 -9.69 8.71 -15.81
C GLU A 234 -9.56 8.31 -14.33
N PRO A 235 -8.97 9.17 -13.48
CA PRO A 235 -9.01 8.93 -12.04
C PRO A 235 -10.48 8.91 -11.58
N ASN A 236 -10.81 8.13 -10.56
CA ASN A 236 -12.19 8.09 -10.05
C ASN A 236 -12.69 9.52 -9.76
N ALA A 237 -13.82 9.89 -10.37
CA ALA A 237 -14.33 11.27 -10.36
C ALA A 237 -14.79 11.77 -8.97
N ILE A 238 -15.02 10.85 -8.03
CA ILE A 238 -15.45 11.17 -6.67
C ILE A 238 -14.21 11.17 -5.77
N ASP A 239 -13.78 12.35 -5.32
CA ASP A 239 -12.71 12.48 -4.33
C ASP A 239 -13.20 11.96 -2.96
N ILE A 240 -12.90 10.69 -2.68
CA ILE A 240 -13.27 10.07 -1.41
C ILE A 240 -12.26 10.47 -0.33
N ASN A 241 -12.65 11.41 0.52
CA ASN A 241 -11.84 11.91 1.64
C ASN A 241 -12.27 11.28 2.97
N SER A 242 -11.33 10.66 3.69
CA SER A 242 -11.60 10.06 5.00
C SER A 242 -12.16 11.05 6.02
N THR A 243 -11.82 12.35 5.96
CA THR A 243 -12.37 13.36 6.88
C THR A 243 -13.87 13.54 6.70
N THR A 244 -14.34 13.64 5.46
CA THR A 244 -15.77 13.74 5.14
C THR A 244 -16.51 12.46 5.55
N ILE A 245 -15.93 11.29 5.25
CA ILE A 245 -16.50 10.00 5.66
C ILE A 245 -16.69 9.94 7.18
N ARG A 246 -15.67 10.32 7.95
CA ARG A 246 -15.75 10.30 9.43
C ARG A 246 -16.89 11.21 9.93
N GLY A 247 -17.00 12.43 9.40
CA GLY A 247 -18.09 13.34 9.75
C GLY A 247 -19.47 12.73 9.48
N LEU A 248 -19.68 12.19 8.28
CA LEU A 248 -20.94 11.57 7.89
C LEU A 248 -21.29 10.36 8.77
N LEU A 249 -20.31 9.50 9.10
CA LEU A 249 -20.53 8.33 9.94
C LEU A 249 -20.87 8.73 11.38
N THR A 250 -20.14 9.70 11.95
CA THR A 250 -20.40 10.22 13.29
C THR A 250 -21.80 10.86 13.38
N GLU A 251 -22.19 11.64 12.38
CA GLU A 251 -23.51 12.29 12.34
C GLU A 251 -24.65 11.28 12.15
N SER A 252 -24.49 10.32 11.24
CA SER A 252 -25.57 9.40 10.84
C SER A 252 -25.80 8.27 11.84
N HIS A 253 -24.75 7.86 12.57
CA HIS A 253 -24.79 6.68 13.44
C HIS A 253 -24.49 6.98 14.91
N HIS A 254 -24.24 8.25 15.27
CA HIS A 254 -23.88 8.68 16.63
C HIS A 254 -22.74 7.86 17.24
N VAL A 255 -21.75 7.53 16.40
CA VAL A 255 -20.60 6.74 16.80
C VAL A 255 -19.51 7.60 17.43
N ASP A 256 -18.76 6.99 18.36
CA ASP A 256 -17.61 7.58 19.03
C ASP A 256 -16.48 6.55 19.13
N GLU A 257 -15.32 6.97 19.61
CA GLU A 257 -14.19 6.05 19.77
C GLU A 257 -14.52 4.81 20.61
N ILE A 258 -15.28 4.97 21.69
CA ILE A 258 -15.54 3.87 22.62
C ILE A 258 -16.40 2.82 21.91
N ASN A 259 -17.52 3.23 21.32
CA ASN A 259 -18.43 2.29 20.68
C ASN A 259 -17.82 1.68 19.41
N LEU A 260 -17.09 2.44 18.58
CA LEU A 260 -16.45 1.94 17.37
C LEU A 260 -15.47 0.79 17.62
N ASN A 261 -14.71 0.87 18.71
CA ASN A 261 -13.72 -0.15 19.07
C ASN A 261 -14.32 -1.31 19.90
N GLN A 262 -15.60 -1.23 20.27
CA GLN A 262 -16.34 -2.31 20.94
C GLN A 262 -17.26 -3.09 19.99
N LEU A 263 -17.59 -2.53 18.82
CA LEU A 263 -18.38 -3.23 17.80
C LEU A 263 -17.69 -4.54 17.38
N SER A 264 -18.50 -5.57 17.10
CA SER A 264 -18.02 -6.79 16.44
C SER A 264 -17.51 -6.46 15.03
N THR A 265 -16.59 -7.26 14.48
CA THR A 265 -16.03 -7.04 13.11
C THR A 265 -17.13 -6.97 12.06
N THR A 266 -18.15 -7.83 12.16
CA THR A 266 -19.32 -7.80 11.29
C THR A 266 -20.10 -6.50 11.40
N ALA A 267 -20.43 -6.05 12.62
CA ALA A 267 -21.17 -4.79 12.81
C ALA A 267 -20.39 -3.57 12.32
N LEU A 268 -19.06 -3.56 12.50
CA LEU A 268 -18.22 -2.49 11.95
C LEU A 268 -18.16 -2.54 10.42
N LEU A 269 -18.13 -3.71 9.80
CA LEU A 269 -18.22 -3.82 8.34
C LEU A 269 -19.58 -3.33 7.81
N GLU A 270 -20.68 -3.65 8.49
CA GLU A 270 -22.02 -3.15 8.13
C GLU A 270 -22.09 -1.63 8.22
N LEU A 271 -21.52 -1.04 9.28
CA LEU A 271 -21.40 0.41 9.43
C LEU A 271 -20.59 1.05 8.30
N LEU A 272 -19.51 0.38 7.87
CA LEU A 272 -18.61 0.88 6.83
C LEU A 272 -19.05 0.53 5.41
N ALA A 273 -20.03 -0.35 5.21
CA ALA A 273 -20.47 -0.83 3.90
C ALA A 273 -20.76 0.29 2.88
N PRO A 274 -21.34 1.46 3.26
CA PRO A 274 -21.58 2.54 2.29
C PRO A 274 -20.32 3.18 1.71
N VAL A 275 -19.15 2.97 2.34
CA VAL A 275 -17.89 3.62 1.95
C VAL A 275 -16.80 2.65 1.51
N LEU A 276 -17.04 1.33 1.57
CA LEU A 276 -16.15 0.26 1.11
C LEU A 276 -16.44 -0.11 -0.36
#